data_AF-A0A3B3S872-F1
#
_entry.id   AF-A0A3B3S872-F1
#
_cell.length_a   1.000
_cell.length_b   1.000
_cell.length_c   1.000
_cell.angle_alpha   90.00
_cell.angle_beta   90.00
_cell.angle_gamma   90.00
#
_symmetry.space_group_name_H-M   'P 1'
#
loop_
_entity.id
_entity.type
_entity.pdbx_description
1 polymer ?
#
loop_
_entity_poly.entity_id
_entity_poly.type
_entity_poly.pdbx_seq_one_letter_code
_entity_poly.pdbx_strand_id
1 'polypeptide(L)'
;MATSLHDETLMVANDYMDLCVGIERTPPSESAKAMRYIAKKVEDMYWLPLRRLVQSFLSNFPIHTWTELRNVMLDMVDRENMRWSQIVILFAFTGMLAVQMSTIDEDFTCCRRLADMITDVLRETQEWMIQNGGWRGFVDYVRIFRPEYPVSPVMRGLFTAANVAIAFLLINYLLKRSLPGLVPFKKLPET
;
A
#
# COMPACT_ATOMS: atom_id res chain seq x y z
N MET A 1 -17.84 -5.94 21.88
CA MET A 1 -16.43 -6.33 22.13
C MET A 1 -15.58 -5.42 21.27
N ALA A 2 -14.65 -4.65 21.86
CA ALA A 2 -13.75 -3.83 21.06
C ALA A 2 -12.73 -4.77 20.40
N THR A 3 -12.80 -4.91 19.07
CA THR A 3 -11.74 -5.56 18.30
C THR A 3 -10.44 -4.80 18.54
N SER A 4 -9.37 -5.52 18.85
CA SER A 4 -8.07 -4.86 18.98
C SER A 4 -7.66 -4.30 17.61
N LEU A 5 -6.90 -3.20 17.59
CA LEU A 5 -6.43 -2.59 16.34
C LEU A 5 -5.63 -3.60 15.50
N HIS A 6 -4.93 -4.51 16.16
CA HIS A 6 -4.22 -5.61 15.54
C HIS A 6 -5.17 -6.55 14.79
N ASP A 7 -6.24 -7.01 15.44
CA ASP A 7 -7.20 -7.94 14.83
C ASP A 7 -7.93 -7.30 13.65
N GLU A 8 -8.27 -6.01 13.77
CA GLU A 8 -8.87 -5.27 12.67
C GLU A 8 -7.88 -5.08 11.51
N THR A 9 -6.61 -4.81 11.80
CA THR A 9 -5.54 -4.72 10.77
C THR A 9 -5.39 -6.04 10.03
N LEU A 10 -5.31 -7.15 10.76
CA LEU A 10 -5.18 -8.48 10.19
C LEU A 10 -6.39 -8.83 9.32
N MET A 11 -7.61 -8.50 9.77
CA MET A 11 -8.83 -8.69 9.00
C MET A 11 -8.82 -7.88 7.70
N VAL A 12 -8.46 -6.59 7.75
CA VAL A 12 -8.37 -5.71 6.57
C VAL A 12 -7.29 -6.20 5.60
N ALA A 13 -6.14 -6.67 6.11
CA ALA A 13 -5.05 -7.20 5.29
C ALA A 13 -5.45 -8.49 4.57
N ASN A 14 -6.02 -9.47 5.28
CA ASN A 14 -6.50 -10.71 4.67
C ASN A 14 -7.58 -10.43 3.61
N ASP A 15 -8.56 -9.59 3.94
CA ASP A 15 -9.62 -9.20 3.02
C ASP A 15 -9.07 -8.59 1.72
N TYR A 16 -8.06 -7.74 1.82
CA TYR A 16 -7.45 -7.11 0.65
C TYR A 16 -6.62 -8.09 -0.17
N MET A 17 -5.86 -8.99 0.47
CA MET A 17 -5.08 -10.01 -0.24
C MET A 17 -6.00 -10.96 -1.02
N ASP A 18 -7.08 -11.44 -0.37
CA ASP A 18 -8.11 -12.27 -1.01
C ASP A 18 -8.69 -11.58 -2.25
N LEU A 19 -9.06 -10.30 -2.14
CA LEU A 19 -9.55 -9.51 -3.27
C LEU A 19 -8.53 -9.50 -4.42
N CYS A 20 -7.25 -9.26 -4.12
CA CYS A 20 -6.21 -9.14 -5.13
C CYS A 20 -6.01 -10.43 -5.93
N VAL A 21 -6.12 -11.61 -5.31
CA VAL A 21 -6.04 -12.90 -6.01
C VAL A 21 -7.37 -13.38 -6.60
N GLY A 22 -8.41 -12.54 -6.59
CA GLY A 22 -9.69 -12.81 -7.25
C GLY A 22 -10.70 -13.56 -6.38
N ILE A 23 -10.49 -13.66 -5.06
CA ILE A 23 -11.48 -14.22 -4.14
C ILE A 23 -12.52 -13.13 -3.83
N GLU A 24 -13.71 -13.28 -4.41
CA GLU A 24 -14.82 -12.37 -4.17
C GLU A 24 -15.54 -12.69 -2.85
N ARG A 25 -15.41 -11.79 -1.87
CA ARG A 25 -16.14 -11.81 -0.60
C ARG A 25 -16.79 -10.47 -0.33
N THR A 26 -17.89 -10.47 0.40
CA THR A 26 -18.45 -9.24 0.98
C THR A 26 -17.44 -8.63 1.95
N PRO A 27 -17.13 -7.32 1.86
CA PRO A 27 -16.19 -6.69 2.79
C PRO A 27 -16.64 -6.91 4.24
N PRO A 28 -15.78 -7.41 5.14
CA PRO A 28 -16.13 -7.75 6.52
C PRO A 28 -16.31 -6.52 7.41
N SER A 29 -15.85 -5.35 6.97
CA SER A 29 -15.99 -4.08 7.70
C SER A 29 -15.97 -2.88 6.76
N GLU A 30 -16.37 -1.71 7.28
CA GLU A 30 -16.24 -0.43 6.55
C GLU A 30 -14.77 -0.07 6.27
N SER A 31 -13.86 -0.44 7.17
CA SER A 31 -12.41 -0.28 7.01
C SER A 31 -11.90 -1.08 5.81
N ALA A 32 -12.32 -2.34 5.69
CA ALA A 32 -12.01 -3.21 4.57
C ALA A 32 -12.56 -2.65 3.25
N LYS A 33 -13.84 -2.26 3.25
CA LYS A 33 -14.49 -1.60 2.10
C LYS A 33 -13.76 -0.32 1.67
N ALA A 34 -13.33 0.50 2.62
CA ALA A 34 -12.56 1.72 2.36
C ALA A 34 -11.20 1.39 1.74
N MET A 35 -10.48 0.39 2.28
CA MET A 35 -9.19 -0.03 1.76
C MET A 35 -9.29 -0.56 0.33
N ARG A 36 -10.23 -1.48 0.06
CA ARG A 36 -10.50 -2.00 -1.30
C ARG A 36 -10.68 -0.88 -2.32
N TYR A 37 -11.50 0.13 -1.99
CA TYR A 37 -11.77 1.27 -2.87
C TYR A 37 -10.51 2.10 -3.15
N ILE A 38 -9.82 2.55 -2.10
CA ILE A 38 -8.73 3.52 -2.27
C ILE A 38 -7.47 2.85 -2.82
N ALA A 39 -7.15 1.62 -2.40
CA ALA A 39 -5.96 0.92 -2.85
C ALA A 39 -6.08 0.50 -4.33
N LYS A 40 -7.25 0.04 -4.81
CA LYS A 40 -7.47 -0.19 -6.24
C LYS A 40 -7.33 1.09 -7.08
N LYS A 41 -7.87 2.20 -6.58
CA LYS A 41 -7.70 3.50 -7.24
C LYS A 41 -6.23 3.95 -7.30
N VAL A 42 -5.43 3.61 -6.29
CA VAL A 42 -3.98 3.84 -6.27
C VAL A 42 -3.26 2.91 -7.23
N GLU A 43 -3.62 1.63 -7.28
CA GLU A 43 -3.10 0.68 -8.27
C GLU A 43 -3.33 1.18 -9.70
N ASP A 44 -4.54 1.66 -10.02
CA ASP A 44 -4.85 2.23 -11.33
C ASP A 44 -4.04 3.49 -11.65
N MET A 45 -3.86 4.36 -10.65
CA MET A 45 -3.19 5.66 -10.80
C MET A 45 -1.65 5.54 -10.89
N TYR A 46 -1.03 4.58 -10.19
CA TYR A 46 0.42 4.35 -10.20
C TYR A 46 0.81 2.98 -10.73
N TRP A 47 -0.02 2.38 -11.59
CA TRP A 47 0.18 1.05 -12.14
C TRP A 47 1.61 0.85 -12.67
N LEU A 48 2.10 1.77 -13.51
CA LEU A 48 3.42 1.67 -14.13
C LEU A 48 4.57 1.74 -13.09
N PRO A 49 4.66 2.75 -12.20
CA PRO A 49 5.66 2.79 -11.13
C PRO A 49 5.60 1.59 -10.18
N LEU A 50 4.41 1.20 -9.70
CA LEU A 50 4.27 0.07 -8.78
C LEU A 50 4.63 -1.24 -9.45
N ARG A 51 4.21 -1.45 -10.71
CA ARG A 51 4.60 -2.63 -11.49
C ARG A 51 6.11 -2.72 -11.65
N ARG A 52 6.79 -1.61 -11.94
CA ARG A 52 8.27 -1.58 -12.01
C ARG A 52 8.90 -1.96 -10.68
N LEU A 53 8.36 -1.45 -9.57
CA LEU A 53 8.87 -1.77 -8.23
C LEU A 53 8.71 -3.25 -7.92
N VAL A 54 7.52 -3.81 -8.19
CA VAL A 54 7.24 -5.25 -8.04
C VAL A 54 8.14 -6.10 -8.93
N GLN A 55 8.29 -5.76 -10.21
CA GLN A 55 9.16 -6.48 -11.13
C GLN A 55 10.63 -6.40 -10.72
N SER A 56 11.11 -5.22 -10.30
CA SER A 56 12.46 -5.07 -9.78
C SER A 56 12.69 -5.92 -8.54
N PHE A 57 11.69 -5.97 -7.65
CA PHE A 57 11.76 -6.79 -6.45
C PHE A 57 11.86 -8.28 -6.81
N LEU A 58 10.95 -8.79 -7.65
CA LEU A 58 10.94 -10.20 -8.06
C LEU A 58 12.16 -10.61 -8.90
N SER A 59 12.79 -9.67 -9.62
CA SER A 59 13.97 -9.95 -10.45
C SER A 59 15.27 -9.95 -9.64
N ASN A 60 15.38 -9.07 -8.63
CA ASN A 60 16.61 -8.90 -7.84
C ASN A 60 16.64 -9.80 -6.61
N PHE A 61 15.48 -10.18 -6.09
CA PHE A 61 15.35 -10.99 -4.90
C PHE A 61 14.65 -12.30 -5.24
N PRO A 62 15.31 -13.47 -5.11
CA PRO A 62 14.60 -14.73 -5.22
C PRO A 62 13.46 -14.73 -4.21
N ILE A 63 12.31 -15.28 -4.61
CA ILE A 63 11.00 -15.30 -3.91
C ILE A 63 11.07 -15.74 -2.43
N HIS A 64 12.21 -16.30 -1.98
CA HIS A 64 12.45 -16.78 -0.64
C HIS A 64 13.00 -15.75 0.37
N THR A 65 13.37 -14.52 -0.02
CA THR A 65 13.85 -13.50 0.94
C THR A 65 12.74 -12.60 1.48
N TRP A 66 11.84 -13.20 2.27
CA TRP A 66 10.78 -12.50 3.00
C TRP A 66 11.29 -11.39 3.93
N THR A 67 12.53 -11.52 4.42
CA THR A 67 13.21 -10.48 5.21
C THR A 67 13.41 -9.19 4.42
N GLU A 68 13.82 -9.28 3.14
CA GLU A 68 14.01 -8.10 2.30
C GLU A 68 12.69 -7.43 1.95
N LEU A 69 11.64 -8.23 1.71
CA LEU A 69 10.30 -7.71 1.52
C LEU A 69 9.84 -6.93 2.76
N ARG A 70 10.05 -7.50 3.96
CA ARG A 70 9.72 -6.82 5.22
C ARG A 70 10.50 -5.51 5.36
N ASN A 71 11.77 -5.47 5.00
CA ASN A 71 12.58 -4.24 5.04
C ASN A 71 12.01 -3.17 4.11
N VAL A 72 11.68 -3.52 2.87
CA VAL A 72 11.03 -2.60 1.91
C VAL A 72 9.69 -2.09 2.44
N MET A 73 8.88 -2.95 3.05
CA MET A 73 7.61 -2.56 3.67
C MET A 73 7.81 -1.62 4.86
N LEU A 74 8.84 -1.83 5.68
CA LEU A 74 9.21 -0.92 6.75
C LEU A 74 9.66 0.43 6.19
N ASP A 75 10.41 0.46 5.09
CA ASP A 75 10.84 1.70 4.45
C ASP A 75 9.67 2.50 3.85
N MET A 76 8.56 1.84 3.49
CA MET A 76 7.33 2.51 3.06
C MET A 76 6.64 3.27 4.20
N VAL A 77 6.88 2.82 5.43
CA VAL A 77 6.21 3.26 6.64
C VAL A 77 7.19 4.08 7.48
N ASP A 78 7.18 5.39 7.27
CA ASP A 78 8.00 6.30 8.07
C ASP A 78 7.40 6.42 9.49
N ARG A 79 8.13 5.91 10.49
CA ARG A 79 7.69 5.94 11.90
C ARG A 79 7.56 7.35 12.44
N GLU A 80 8.36 8.30 11.94
CA GLU A 80 8.39 9.68 12.43
C GLU A 80 7.32 10.54 11.75
N ASN A 81 7.02 10.27 10.48
CA ASN A 81 6.06 11.03 9.68
C ASN A 81 4.99 10.15 9.02
N MET A 82 4.37 9.27 9.82
CA MET A 82 3.39 8.32 9.32
C MET A 82 2.15 9.02 8.76
N ARG A 83 1.63 8.52 7.63
CA ARG A 83 0.43 9.05 6.93
C ARG A 83 -0.45 7.92 6.42
N TRP A 84 -1.76 8.15 6.38
CA TRP A 84 -2.71 7.20 5.78
C TRP A 84 -2.35 6.82 4.33
N SER A 85 -1.79 7.75 3.56
CA SER A 85 -1.33 7.49 2.19
C SER A 85 -0.23 6.41 2.12
N GLN A 86 0.68 6.34 3.09
CA GLN A 86 1.70 5.31 3.14
C GLN A 86 1.09 3.93 3.39
N ILE A 87 0.10 3.84 4.27
CA ILE A 87 -0.67 2.60 4.49
C ILE A 87 -1.35 2.17 3.19
N VAL A 88 -2.00 3.09 2.47
CA VAL A 88 -2.64 2.74 1.19
C VAL A 88 -1.62 2.22 0.17
N ILE A 89 -0.45 2.86 0.06
CA ILE A 89 0.60 2.42 -0.88
C ILE A 89 1.16 1.04 -0.48
N LEU A 90 1.35 0.80 0.83
CA LEU A 90 1.77 -0.50 1.35
C LEU A 90 0.82 -1.61 0.92
N PHE A 91 -0.49 -1.38 1.07
CA PHE A 91 -1.53 -2.32 0.62
C PHE A 91 -1.51 -2.50 -0.90
N ALA A 92 -1.48 -1.43 -1.68
CA ALA A 92 -1.43 -1.52 -3.15
C ALA A 92 -0.19 -2.29 -3.66
N PHE A 93 0.98 -2.01 -3.08
CA PHE A 93 2.22 -2.70 -3.42
C PHE A 93 2.16 -4.20 -3.11
N THR A 94 1.73 -4.56 -1.90
CA THR A 94 1.60 -5.96 -1.47
C THR A 94 0.50 -6.70 -2.22
N GLY A 95 -0.58 -6.02 -2.61
CA GLY A 95 -1.63 -6.55 -3.48
C GLY A 95 -1.10 -6.90 -4.87
N MET A 96 -0.32 -6.01 -5.48
CA MET A 96 0.32 -6.29 -6.78
C MET A 96 1.37 -7.41 -6.66
N LEU A 97 2.10 -7.50 -5.54
CA LEU A 97 2.97 -8.64 -5.27
C LEU A 97 2.18 -9.95 -5.16
N ALA A 98 1.06 -9.96 -4.44
CA ALA A 98 0.22 -11.14 -4.30
C ALA A 98 -0.26 -11.66 -5.67
N VAL A 99 -0.70 -10.76 -6.56
CA VAL A 99 -1.11 -11.10 -7.93
C VAL A 99 0.05 -11.69 -8.74
N GLN A 100 1.25 -11.13 -8.63
CA GLN A 100 2.40 -11.67 -9.38
C GLN A 100 2.87 -13.00 -8.80
N MET A 101 2.90 -13.13 -7.47
CA MET A 101 3.29 -14.37 -6.79
C MET A 101 2.30 -15.50 -7.07
N SER A 102 0.99 -15.24 -7.12
CA SER A 102 -0.02 -16.26 -7.46
C SER A 102 0.09 -16.77 -8.90
N THR A 103 0.71 -15.99 -9.80
CA THR A 103 0.99 -16.46 -11.18
C THR A 103 2.24 -17.32 -11.28
N ILE A 104 3.12 -17.29 -10.27
CA ILE A 104 4.40 -18.01 -10.25
C ILE A 104 4.31 -19.27 -9.38
N ASP A 105 3.55 -19.22 -8.29
CA ASP A 105 3.34 -20.29 -7.32
C ASP A 105 1.85 -20.34 -6.94
N GLU A 106 1.21 -21.51 -7.10
CA GLU A 106 -0.24 -21.70 -6.85
C GLU A 106 -0.59 -21.74 -5.35
N ASP A 107 0.40 -21.63 -4.46
CA ASP A 107 0.15 -21.74 -3.02
C ASP A 107 -0.43 -20.45 -2.40
N PHE A 108 -1.66 -20.56 -1.88
CA PHE A 108 -2.37 -19.53 -1.11
C PHE A 108 -1.63 -19.11 0.18
N THR A 109 -0.64 -19.87 0.64
CA THR A 109 0.17 -19.50 1.82
C THR A 109 0.87 -18.14 1.65
N CYS A 110 1.16 -17.74 0.40
CA CYS A 110 1.79 -16.45 0.09
C CYS A 110 0.91 -15.25 0.50
N CYS A 111 -0.40 -15.29 0.22
CA CYS A 111 -1.32 -14.20 0.54
C CYS A 111 -1.45 -13.99 2.05
N ARG A 112 -1.56 -15.09 2.80
CA ARG A 112 -1.65 -15.05 4.25
C ARG A 112 -0.36 -14.52 4.88
N ARG A 113 0.79 -14.94 4.36
CA ARG A 113 2.09 -14.41 4.81
C ARG A 113 2.27 -12.92 4.51
N LEU A 114 1.77 -12.43 3.37
CA LEU A 114 1.73 -10.99 3.07
C LEU A 114 0.84 -10.24 4.05
N ALA A 115 -0.34 -10.77 4.37
CA ALA A 115 -1.25 -10.16 5.34
C ALA A 115 -0.64 -10.10 6.77
N ASP A 116 0.03 -11.17 7.20
CA ASP A 116 0.75 -11.20 8.48
C ASP A 116 1.87 -10.16 8.51
N MET A 117 2.66 -10.04 7.44
CA MET A 117 3.72 -9.03 7.37
C MET A 117 3.19 -7.59 7.39
N ILE A 118 2.07 -7.30 6.71
CA ILE A 118 1.44 -5.97 6.79
C ILE A 118 1.04 -5.69 8.24
N THR A 119 0.44 -6.67 8.90
CA THR A 119 0.00 -6.56 10.29
C THR A 119 1.19 -6.28 11.22
N ASP A 120 2.30 -6.99 11.04
CA ASP A 120 3.51 -6.78 11.83
C ASP A 120 4.18 -5.44 11.52
N VAL A 121 4.23 -5.00 10.27
CA VAL A 121 4.77 -3.68 9.90
C VAL A 121 3.92 -2.56 10.47
N LEU A 122 2.58 -2.66 10.44
CA LEU A 122 1.72 -1.61 11.00
C LEU A 122 1.68 -1.62 12.53
N ARG A 123 1.95 -2.76 13.18
CA ARG A 123 2.13 -2.85 14.63
C ARG A 123 3.20 -1.88 15.13
N GLU A 124 4.27 -1.73 14.37
CA GLU A 124 5.37 -0.79 14.64
C GLU A 124 4.94 0.69 14.62
N THR A 125 3.79 0.98 14.02
CA THR A 125 3.17 2.32 13.94
C THR A 125 1.81 2.39 14.64
N GLN A 126 1.52 1.42 15.51
CA GLN A 126 0.23 1.28 16.18
C GLN A 126 -0.12 2.51 17.03
N GLU A 127 0.86 3.13 17.69
CA GLU A 127 0.64 4.34 18.49
C GLU A 127 0.10 5.50 17.64
N TRP A 128 0.71 5.75 16.48
CA TRP A 128 0.24 6.78 15.55
C TRP A 128 -1.16 6.45 15.05
N MET A 129 -1.43 5.18 14.69
CA MET A 129 -2.77 4.78 14.25
C MET A 129 -3.82 5.03 15.33
N ILE A 130 -3.53 4.69 16.60
CA ILE A 130 -4.46 4.95 17.73
C ILE A 130 -4.70 6.45 17.90
N GLN A 131 -3.64 7.25 17.89
CA GLN A 131 -3.73 8.72 18.00
C GLN A 131 -4.56 9.34 16.85
N ASN A 132 -4.54 8.72 15.67
CA ASN A 132 -5.28 9.17 14.49
C ASN A 132 -6.65 8.48 14.33
N GLY A 133 -7.21 7.91 15.40
CA GLY A 133 -8.57 7.35 15.41
C GLY A 133 -8.70 5.92 14.86
N GLY A 134 -7.58 5.21 14.75
CA GLY A 134 -7.49 3.85 14.25
C GLY A 134 -8.06 3.70 12.83
N TRP A 135 -8.59 2.52 12.53
CA TRP A 135 -9.22 2.27 11.24
C TRP A 135 -10.46 3.13 10.97
N ARG A 136 -11.13 3.62 12.01
CA ARG A 136 -12.20 4.63 11.85
C ARG A 136 -11.66 5.93 11.27
N GLY A 137 -10.52 6.42 11.77
CA GLY A 137 -9.82 7.58 11.21
C GLY A 137 -9.40 7.37 9.76
N PHE A 138 -8.97 6.15 9.41
CA PHE A 138 -8.73 5.77 8.02
C PHE A 138 -9.99 5.85 7.14
N VAL A 139 -11.13 5.34 7.61
CA VAL A 139 -12.41 5.44 6.88
C VAL A 139 -12.77 6.91 6.62
N ASP A 140 -12.60 7.78 7.62
CA ASP A 140 -12.85 9.22 7.48
C ASP A 140 -11.87 9.88 6.49
N TYR A 141 -10.60 9.48 6.49
CA TYR A 141 -9.63 9.89 5.46
C TYR A 141 -10.08 9.48 4.06
N VAL A 142 -10.52 8.23 3.87
CA VAL A 142 -10.95 7.72 2.54
C VAL A 142 -12.23 8.39 2.05
N ARG A 143 -13.16 8.76 2.96
CA ARG A 143 -14.41 9.44 2.61
C ARG A 143 -14.18 10.72 1.81
N ILE A 144 -13.09 11.46 2.08
CA ILE A 144 -12.71 12.67 1.34
C ILE A 144 -12.50 12.38 -0.17
N PHE A 145 -12.08 11.16 -0.51
CA PHE A 145 -11.84 10.73 -1.90
C PHE A 145 -13.08 10.14 -2.58
N ARG A 146 -14.23 10.00 -1.89
CA ARG A 146 -15.48 9.48 -2.47
C ARG A 146 -16.31 10.60 -3.12
N PRO A 147 -16.85 10.41 -4.34
CA PRO A 147 -17.59 11.45 -5.06
C PRO A 147 -18.74 12.06 -4.25
N GLU A 148 -19.38 11.25 -3.40
CA GLU A 148 -20.56 11.59 -2.62
C GLU A 148 -20.30 12.54 -1.43
N TYR A 149 -19.04 12.78 -1.04
CA TYR A 149 -18.71 13.59 0.14
C TYR A 149 -18.56 15.08 -0.21
N PRO A 150 -19.10 16.04 0.60
CA PRO A 150 -19.18 17.46 0.27
C PRO A 150 -17.84 18.18 0.45
N VAL A 151 -16.84 17.77 -0.32
CA VAL A 151 -15.53 18.41 -0.43
C VAL A 151 -15.45 19.07 -1.80
N SER A 152 -15.04 20.34 -1.83
CA SER A 152 -14.98 21.09 -3.09
C SER A 152 -14.09 20.38 -4.11
N PRO A 153 -14.42 20.44 -5.42
CA PRO A 153 -13.62 19.82 -6.47
C PRO A 153 -12.13 20.24 -6.44
N VAL A 154 -11.87 21.50 -6.07
CA VAL A 154 -10.52 22.06 -5.90
C VAL A 154 -9.77 21.36 -4.75
N MET A 155 -10.41 21.23 -3.58
CA MET A 155 -9.79 20.59 -2.42
C MET A 155 -9.53 19.10 -2.66
N ARG A 156 -10.46 18.41 -3.34
CA ARG A 156 -10.27 17.04 -3.80
C ARG A 156 -9.11 16.91 -4.79
N GLY A 157 -8.99 17.84 -5.73
CA GLY A 157 -7.88 17.91 -6.68
C GLY A 157 -6.53 18.10 -5.97
N LEU A 158 -6.46 18.99 -4.98
CA LEU A 158 -5.26 19.23 -4.17
C LEU A 158 -4.85 18.01 -3.35
N PHE A 159 -5.78 17.35 -2.66
CA PHE A 159 -5.49 16.10 -1.94
C PHE A 159 -5.02 15.00 -2.89
N THR A 160 -5.60 14.93 -4.09
CA THR A 160 -5.17 13.96 -5.11
C THR A 160 -3.74 14.27 -5.56
N ALA A 161 -3.44 15.53 -5.93
CA ALA A 161 -2.12 15.94 -6.39
C ALA A 161 -1.01 15.76 -5.33
N ALA A 162 -1.28 16.08 -4.07
CA ALA A 162 -0.32 15.91 -2.98
C ALA A 162 -0.01 14.43 -2.72
N ASN A 163 -1.03 13.57 -2.71
CA ASN A 163 -0.83 12.13 -2.56
C ASN A 163 -0.12 11.52 -3.79
N VAL A 164 -0.34 12.06 -4.99
CA VAL A 164 0.41 11.72 -6.22
C VAL A 164 1.88 12.01 -6.11
N ALA A 165 2.25 13.21 -5.66
CA ALA A 165 3.64 13.55 -5.47
C ALA A 165 4.33 12.65 -4.44
N ILE A 166 3.69 12.40 -3.30
CA ILE A 166 4.26 11.59 -2.22
C ILE A 166 4.39 10.12 -2.64
N ALA A 167 3.35 9.54 -3.24
CA ALA A 167 3.40 8.15 -3.72
C ALA A 167 4.48 7.98 -4.79
N PHE A 168 4.57 8.92 -5.74
CA PHE A 168 5.59 8.91 -6.77
C PHE A 168 7.00 9.01 -6.17
N LEU A 169 7.23 9.90 -5.20
CA LEU A 169 8.54 10.05 -4.54
C LEU A 169 8.92 8.78 -3.77
N LEU A 170 7.98 8.19 -3.03
CA LEU A 170 8.20 6.94 -2.29
C LEU A 170 8.56 5.80 -3.25
N ILE A 171 7.80 5.62 -4.32
CA ILE A 171 8.06 4.55 -5.30
C ILE A 171 9.41 4.77 -6.01
N ASN A 172 9.75 6.01 -6.37
CA ASN A 172 11.04 6.31 -6.99
C ASN A 172 12.22 6.13 -6.01
N TYR A 173 12.04 6.48 -4.74
CA TYR A 173 13.03 6.23 -3.70
C TYR A 173 13.30 4.72 -3.56
N LEU A 174 12.24 3.91 -3.50
CA LEU A 174 12.36 2.46 -3.40
C LEU A 174 12.96 1.85 -4.66
N LEU A 175 12.60 2.32 -5.86
CA LEU A 175 13.23 1.88 -7.10
C LEU A 175 14.74 2.18 -7.13
N LYS A 176 15.16 3.37 -6.69
CA LYS A 176 16.60 3.70 -6.60
C LYS A 176 17.32 2.83 -5.59
N ARG A 177 16.68 2.51 -4.47
CA ARG A 177 17.25 1.63 -3.45
C ARG A 177 17.37 0.18 -3.93
N SER A 178 16.36 -0.32 -4.65
CA SER A 178 16.34 -1.67 -5.22
C SER A 178 17.23 -1.84 -6.46
N LEU A 179 17.64 -0.74 -7.12
CA LEU A 179 18.51 -0.72 -8.30
C LEU A 179 19.73 0.19 -8.06
N PRO A 180 20.74 -0.26 -7.28
CA PRO A 180 21.99 0.48 -7.11
C PRO A 180 22.79 0.49 -8.43
N GLY A 181 22.40 1.38 -9.36
CA GLY A 181 23.02 1.48 -10.69
C GLY A 181 22.31 2.39 -11.70
N LEU A 182 21.06 2.81 -11.46
CA LEU A 182 20.39 3.78 -12.35
C LEU A 182 20.81 5.22 -12.00
N VAL A 183 21.81 5.70 -12.75
CA VAL A 183 22.22 7.11 -12.89
C VAL A 183 20.98 8.02 -12.93
N PRO A 184 20.97 9.17 -12.21
CA PRO A 184 19.83 10.09 -12.24
C PRO A 184 19.61 10.59 -13.67
N PHE A 185 18.33 10.73 -14.06
CA PHE A 185 17.86 11.39 -15.27
C PHE A 185 18.75 12.59 -15.62
N LYS A 186 19.58 12.41 -16.66
CA LYS A 186 20.34 13.51 -17.25
C LYS A 186 19.30 14.53 -17.72
N LYS A 187 19.40 15.77 -17.23
CA LYS A 187 18.66 16.91 -17.78
C LYS A 187 18.83 16.89 -19.30
N LEU A 188 17.73 17.00 -20.05
CA LEU A 188 17.80 17.31 -21.48
C LEU A 188 18.60 18.62 -21.62
N PRO A 189 19.50 18.72 -22.61
CA PRO A 189 20.14 19.98 -22.93
C PRO A 189 19.06 20.95 -23.42
N GLU A 190 18.93 22.09 -22.74
CA GLU A 190 18.30 23.27 -23.32
C GLU A 190 19.19 23.70 -24.50
N THR A 191 18.58 23.70 -25.69
CA THR A 191 19.15 24.16 -26.96
C THR A 191 19.55 25.63 -26.91
#